data_AF-A0A2V4CWS1-F1
#
_entry.id   AF-A0A2V4CWS1-F1
#
_cell.length_a   1.000
_cell.length_b   1.000
_cell.length_c   1.000
_cell.angle_alpha   90.00
_cell.angle_beta   90.00
_cell.angle_gamma   90.00
#
_symmetry.space_group_name_H-M   'P 1'
#
loop_
_entity.id
_entity.type
_entity.pdbx_description
1 polymer ?
#
loop_
_entity_poly.entity_id
_entity_poly.type
_entity_poly.pdbx_seq_one_letter_code
_entity_poly.pdbx_strand_id
1 'polypeptide(L)'
;MEYDKIFFILISSIIFSRYSRNHLLNGENLISILFYFSGIFAFLFFATLIYYKYYFNNKLSLLKSVKFEFVFLLSFFLLGLISARGLVRLILILVPSTSILVSYFVVDYISKSINSHKSKSIKMVSGFISIIIIFVLIFSGNFFYNVSNNTAENYTPNSYTFQWQKSMSWIRENTEINSVFAHWWDYGYWIQSMGERATILDGGNAQSYWNHLMGRHVLTGIKNKKALEFLYAHNATHLLIDSTDIGKYGAFSSIGSNIDYDRASNLPIFLKNKQSTKESKNTISFLYEGGFLLDSDIIYEKNGEKIFLPGGKAGIGGVIVEKDSQGKLQNQPVGIFVYNNQQYNLPLKYYYENEFIEFKEGIDNGIFVFPSLINEGETQILDLNGAMIYLSNKTVRSQLTRLYLYGEINNNFELAHLENDFLVEQIHLQNPGFEKKIVYFNGLRGPIKIWKINYPKDIKYKEEYLETEYPEHLQFT
;
A
#
# COMPACT_ATOMS: atom_id res chain seq x y z
N MET A 1 -16.37 -0.53 45.33
CA MET A 1 -16.08 -1.83 44.70
C MET A 1 -16.85 -2.06 43.38
N GLU A 2 -17.97 -1.38 43.11
CA GLU A 2 -18.71 -1.52 41.83
C GLU A 2 -18.23 -0.58 40.70
N TYR A 3 -17.74 0.62 41.02
CA TYR A 3 -17.35 1.65 40.04
C TYR A 3 -16.16 1.22 39.15
N ASP A 4 -15.15 0.57 39.74
CA ASP A 4 -13.92 0.16 39.04
C ASP A 4 -14.19 -0.91 37.96
N LYS A 5 -15.17 -1.78 38.20
CA LYS A 5 -15.57 -2.83 37.26
C LYS A 5 -16.19 -2.27 36.00
N ILE A 6 -16.97 -1.19 36.11
CA ILE A 6 -17.65 -0.58 34.97
C ILE A 6 -16.67 0.19 34.10
N PHE A 7 -15.70 0.87 34.73
CA PHE A 7 -14.61 1.50 34.00
C PHE A 7 -13.74 0.48 33.26
N PHE A 8 -13.46 -0.65 33.90
CA PHE A 8 -12.76 -1.77 33.26
C PHE A 8 -13.54 -2.33 32.07
N ILE A 9 -14.86 -2.51 32.20
CA ILE A 9 -15.74 -2.96 31.10
C ILE A 9 -15.73 -1.95 29.95
N LEU A 10 -15.82 -0.65 30.25
CA LEU A 10 -15.74 0.40 29.23
C LEU A 10 -14.43 0.33 28.45
N ILE A 11 -13.28 0.38 29.12
CA ILE A 11 -11.97 0.36 28.46
C ILE A 11 -11.80 -0.94 27.66
N SER A 12 -12.14 -2.08 28.26
CA SER A 12 -12.02 -3.39 27.61
C SER A 12 -12.88 -3.48 26.35
N SER A 13 -14.12 -2.95 26.40
CA SER A 13 -15.01 -2.93 25.24
C SER A 13 -14.45 -2.08 24.09
N ILE A 14 -13.80 -0.95 24.40
CA ILE A 14 -13.23 -0.07 23.38
C ILE A 14 -12.00 -0.72 22.75
N ILE A 15 -11.06 -1.22 23.56
CA ILE A 15 -9.79 -1.79 23.07
C ILE A 15 -10.03 -3.10 22.32
N PHE A 16 -10.74 -4.06 22.93
CA PHE A 16 -10.81 -5.42 22.40
C PHE A 16 -11.90 -5.64 21.37
N SER A 17 -12.81 -4.67 21.16
CA SER A 17 -13.81 -4.77 20.08
C SER A 17 -13.21 -4.73 18.68
N ARG A 18 -11.92 -4.41 18.52
CA ARG A 18 -11.19 -4.47 17.25
C ARG A 18 -9.81 -5.10 17.48
N TYR A 19 -9.80 -6.36 17.92
CA TYR A 19 -8.58 -7.07 18.30
C TYR A 19 -7.78 -7.59 17.09
N SER A 20 -8.44 -8.32 16.18
CA SER A 20 -7.80 -8.91 15.00
C SER A 20 -8.81 -9.21 13.91
N ARG A 21 -8.37 -9.09 12.65
CA ARG A 21 -9.22 -9.28 11.46
C ARG A 21 -9.87 -10.67 11.39
N ASN A 22 -9.18 -11.70 11.87
CA ASN A 22 -9.64 -13.10 11.83
C ASN A 22 -10.33 -13.55 13.12
N HIS A 23 -10.63 -12.63 14.04
CA HIS A 23 -11.26 -12.93 15.32
C HIS A 23 -12.76 -12.60 15.31
N LEU A 24 -13.53 -13.16 16.25
CA LEU A 24 -14.92 -12.77 16.49
C LEU A 24 -15.05 -11.27 16.80
N LEU A 25 -14.00 -10.66 17.33
CA LEU A 25 -13.89 -9.24 17.62
C LEU A 25 -13.02 -8.52 16.57
N ASN A 26 -13.48 -8.46 15.32
CA ASN A 26 -12.75 -7.89 14.19
C ASN A 26 -12.97 -6.38 13.96
N GLY A 27 -13.92 -5.78 14.69
CA GLY A 27 -14.29 -4.37 14.62
C GLY A 27 -15.39 -4.03 13.62
N GLU A 28 -15.78 -4.97 12.78
CA GLU A 28 -16.70 -4.76 11.65
C GLU A 28 -17.98 -5.59 11.78
N ASN A 29 -17.89 -6.81 12.33
CA ASN A 29 -19.05 -7.67 12.46
C ASN A 29 -19.98 -7.21 13.61
N LEU A 30 -21.22 -7.73 13.59
CA LEU A 30 -22.24 -7.37 14.56
C LEU A 30 -21.80 -7.64 16.01
N ILE A 31 -21.10 -8.74 16.28
CA ILE A 31 -20.63 -9.11 17.62
C ILE A 31 -19.65 -8.06 18.16
N SER A 32 -18.68 -7.65 17.34
CA SER A 32 -17.71 -6.60 17.64
C SER A 32 -18.38 -5.27 17.95
N ILE A 33 -19.36 -4.89 17.14
CA ILE A 33 -20.10 -3.64 17.27
C ILE A 33 -20.93 -3.66 18.55
N LEU A 34 -21.65 -4.76 18.82
CA LEU A 34 -22.43 -4.92 20.05
C LEU A 34 -21.53 -4.90 21.28
N PHE A 35 -20.38 -5.57 21.26
CA PHE A 35 -19.43 -5.55 22.36
C PHE A 35 -18.92 -4.12 22.64
N TYR A 36 -18.53 -3.38 21.61
CA TYR A 36 -18.13 -1.97 21.71
C TYR A 36 -19.21 -1.10 22.36
N PHE A 37 -20.44 -1.15 21.83
CA PHE A 37 -21.54 -0.33 22.35
C PHE A 37 -22.00 -0.77 23.74
N SER A 38 -21.89 -2.05 24.08
CA SER A 38 -22.28 -2.56 25.40
C SER A 38 -21.52 -1.86 26.53
N GLY A 39 -20.20 -1.62 26.36
CA GLY A 39 -19.41 -0.94 27.39
C GLY A 39 -19.71 0.55 27.49
N ILE A 40 -19.98 1.20 26.35
CA ILE A 40 -20.42 2.61 26.33
C ILE A 40 -21.78 2.77 27.01
N PHE A 41 -22.76 1.93 26.66
CA PHE A 41 -24.08 1.97 27.27
C PHE A 41 -24.04 1.62 28.76
N ALA A 42 -23.25 0.62 29.15
CA ALA A 42 -23.05 0.29 30.57
C ALA A 42 -22.48 1.49 31.34
N PHE A 43 -21.50 2.19 30.77
CA PHE A 43 -20.93 3.39 31.37
C PHE A 43 -21.94 4.53 31.49
N LEU A 44 -22.67 4.85 30.41
CA LEU A 44 -23.66 5.93 30.41
C LEU A 44 -24.83 5.65 31.35
N PHE A 45 -25.34 4.41 31.34
CA PHE A 45 -26.39 3.96 32.24
C PHE A 45 -25.95 4.14 33.70
N PHE A 46 -24.73 3.70 34.02
CA PHE A 46 -24.21 3.82 35.37
C PHE A 46 -23.91 5.26 35.78
N ALA A 47 -23.35 6.08 34.89
CA ALA A 47 -23.16 7.52 35.14
C ALA A 47 -24.51 8.20 35.44
N THR A 48 -25.57 7.80 34.73
CA THR A 48 -26.95 8.26 34.96
C THR A 48 -27.47 7.81 36.32
N LEU A 49 -27.27 6.55 36.71
CA LEU A 49 -27.64 6.06 38.04
C LEU A 49 -26.93 6.80 39.18
N ILE A 50 -25.63 7.08 39.00
CA ILE A 50 -24.87 7.90 39.96
C ILE A 50 -25.52 9.29 40.05
N TYR A 51 -25.74 9.95 38.92
CA TYR A 51 -26.36 11.27 38.90
C TYR A 51 -27.70 11.29 39.67
N TYR A 52 -28.62 10.37 39.36
CA TYR A 52 -29.91 10.27 40.04
C TYR A 52 -29.76 9.98 41.54
N LYS A 53 -28.86 9.06 41.93
CA LYS A 53 -28.60 8.76 43.34
C LYS A 53 -28.14 10.00 44.11
N TYR A 54 -27.27 10.83 43.52
CA TYR A 54 -26.80 12.06 44.18
C TYR A 54 -27.85 13.17 44.15
N TYR A 55 -28.67 13.24 43.10
CA TYR A 55 -29.80 14.17 43.00
C TYR A 55 -30.86 13.90 44.09
N PHE A 56 -31.37 12.67 44.20
CA PHE A 56 -32.40 12.32 45.20
C PHE A 56 -31.91 12.37 46.65
N ASN A 57 -30.60 12.24 46.88
CA ASN A 57 -30.02 12.38 48.21
C ASN A 57 -29.62 13.84 48.56
N ASN A 58 -30.01 14.84 47.75
CA ASN A 58 -29.64 16.26 47.91
C ASN A 58 -28.12 16.49 48.03
N LYS A 59 -27.31 15.64 47.40
CA LYS A 59 -25.85 15.64 47.46
C LYS A 59 -25.20 16.08 46.16
N LEU A 60 -25.92 16.82 45.32
CA LEU A 60 -25.45 17.28 44.00
C LEU A 60 -24.18 18.15 44.08
N SER A 61 -23.98 18.86 45.20
CA SER A 61 -22.76 19.65 45.45
C SER A 61 -21.47 18.82 45.40
N LEU A 62 -21.53 17.53 45.74
CA LEU A 62 -20.39 16.61 45.63
C LEU A 62 -19.97 16.36 44.18
N LEU A 63 -20.93 16.29 43.24
CA LEU A 63 -20.59 16.15 41.81
C LEU A 63 -19.92 17.42 41.27
N LYS A 64 -20.34 18.60 41.75
CA LYS A 64 -19.71 19.88 41.41
C LYS A 64 -18.31 20.06 42.03
N SER A 65 -17.98 19.26 43.04
CA SER A 65 -16.66 19.28 43.68
C SER A 65 -15.59 18.49 42.91
N VAL A 66 -15.99 17.74 41.88
CA VAL A 66 -15.06 17.03 40.99
C VAL A 66 -14.26 18.07 40.22
N LYS A 67 -12.94 18.03 40.40
CA LYS A 67 -11.98 18.90 39.72
C LYS A 67 -12.07 18.73 38.20
N PHE A 68 -12.15 19.85 37.48
CA PHE A 68 -12.27 19.88 36.02
C PHE A 68 -11.12 19.12 35.33
N GLU A 69 -9.92 19.21 35.89
CA GLU A 69 -8.70 18.60 35.38
C GLU A 69 -8.84 17.06 35.23
N PHE A 70 -9.53 16.40 36.17
CA PHE A 70 -9.77 14.96 36.08
C PHE A 70 -10.83 14.62 35.04
N VAL A 71 -11.87 15.43 34.92
CA VAL A 71 -12.91 15.25 33.89
C VAL A 71 -12.29 15.43 32.51
N PHE A 72 -11.50 16.49 32.32
CA PHE A 72 -10.79 16.76 31.08
C PHE A 72 -9.84 15.61 30.72
N LEU A 73 -8.98 15.17 31.65
CA LEU A 73 -8.04 14.08 31.40
C LEU A 73 -8.75 12.77 31.04
N LEU A 74 -9.84 12.46 31.74
CA LEU A 74 -10.63 11.26 31.46
C LEU A 74 -11.31 11.35 30.09
N SER A 75 -11.92 12.49 29.76
CA SER A 75 -12.53 12.71 28.45
C SER A 75 -11.51 12.66 27.32
N PHE A 76 -10.34 13.28 27.51
CA PHE A 76 -9.25 13.25 26.53
C PHE A 76 -8.76 11.83 26.29
N PHE A 77 -8.58 11.04 27.36
CA PHE A 77 -8.22 9.62 27.25
C PHE A 77 -9.29 8.80 26.52
N LEU A 78 -10.56 8.91 26.91
CA LEU A 78 -11.64 8.12 26.31
C LEU A 78 -11.85 8.46 24.83
N LEU A 79 -11.86 9.75 24.47
CA LEU A 79 -11.98 10.20 23.08
C LEU A 79 -10.75 9.81 22.27
N GLY A 80 -9.55 9.93 22.83
CA GLY A 80 -8.32 9.46 22.22
C GLY A 80 -8.35 7.95 21.96
N LEU A 81 -8.88 7.17 22.89
CA LEU A 81 -8.97 5.71 22.78
C LEU A 81 -9.95 5.29 21.68
N ILE A 82 -11.11 5.94 21.62
CA ILE A 82 -12.11 5.74 20.55
C ILE A 82 -11.51 6.12 19.19
N SER A 83 -10.78 7.25 19.13
CA SER A 83 -10.12 7.74 17.92
C SER A 83 -9.05 6.78 17.41
N ALA A 84 -8.16 6.32 18.32
CA ALA A 84 -7.09 5.37 18.02
C ALA A 84 -7.62 4.00 17.56
N ARG A 85 -8.76 3.54 18.11
CA ARG A 85 -9.48 2.35 17.64
C ARG A 85 -9.98 2.52 16.19
N GLY A 86 -10.43 3.74 15.85
CA GLY A 86 -10.92 4.08 14.52
C GLY A 86 -9.81 4.08 13.48
N LEU A 87 -8.74 4.85 13.73
CA LEU A 87 -7.63 5.08 12.80
C LEU A 87 -6.28 5.02 13.51
N VAL A 88 -5.36 4.22 12.97
CA VAL A 88 -4.00 4.01 13.53
C VAL A 88 -3.24 5.33 13.71
N ARG A 89 -3.38 6.27 12.77
CA ARG A 89 -2.71 7.59 12.86
C ARG A 89 -3.12 8.39 14.10
N LEU A 90 -4.32 8.17 14.63
CA LEU A 90 -4.82 8.89 15.81
C LEU A 90 -4.29 8.31 17.13
N ILE A 91 -3.49 7.24 17.11
CA ILE A 91 -2.74 6.77 18.29
C ILE A 91 -1.88 7.90 18.86
N LEU A 92 -1.32 8.77 18.00
CA LEU A 92 -0.53 9.94 18.43
C LEU A 92 -1.32 10.88 19.37
N ILE A 93 -2.65 10.94 19.23
CA ILE A 93 -3.52 11.76 20.08
C ILE A 93 -3.79 11.06 21.43
N LEU A 94 -3.82 9.72 21.45
CA LEU A 94 -4.01 8.93 22.66
C LEU A 94 -2.78 8.99 23.60
N VAL A 95 -1.58 9.10 23.02
CA VAL A 95 -0.30 9.02 23.77
C VAL A 95 -0.24 9.99 24.96
N PRO A 96 -0.46 11.32 24.83
CA PRO A 96 -0.29 12.24 25.96
C PRO A 96 -1.21 11.92 27.14
N SER A 97 -2.50 11.65 26.88
CA SER A 97 -3.48 11.33 27.92
C SER A 97 -3.14 10.03 28.66
N THR A 98 -2.71 9.00 27.91
CA THR A 98 -2.34 7.70 28.46
C THR A 98 -1.07 7.82 29.30
N SER A 99 -0.06 8.55 28.83
CA SER A 99 1.17 8.78 29.57
C SER A 99 0.91 9.46 30.91
N ILE A 100 0.11 10.53 30.94
CA ILE A 100 -0.24 11.25 32.17
C ILE A 100 -0.97 10.30 33.16
N LEU A 101 -1.96 9.54 32.68
CA LEU A 101 -2.72 8.62 33.53
C LEU A 101 -1.84 7.51 34.10
N VAL A 102 -1.04 6.85 33.25
CA VAL A 102 -0.16 5.76 33.68
C VAL A 102 0.89 6.27 34.66
N SER A 103 1.51 7.42 34.40
CA SER A 103 2.47 8.04 35.32
C SER A 103 1.82 8.37 36.66
N TYR A 104 0.62 8.94 36.67
CA TYR A 104 -0.12 9.23 37.90
C TYR A 104 -0.36 7.96 38.72
N PHE A 105 -0.86 6.88 38.09
CA PHE A 105 -1.13 5.62 38.80
C PHE A 105 0.14 4.96 39.33
N VAL A 106 1.25 5.00 38.58
CA VAL A 106 2.55 4.50 39.04
C VAL A 106 3.02 5.27 40.27
N VAL A 107 3.01 6.61 40.22
CA VAL A 107 3.47 7.46 41.33
C VAL A 107 2.56 7.29 42.56
N ASP A 108 1.24 7.28 42.37
CA ASP A 108 0.27 7.06 43.44
C ASP A 108 0.47 5.69 44.11
N TYR A 109 0.68 4.63 43.33
CA TYR A 109 0.97 3.29 43.85
C TYR A 109 2.26 3.28 44.68
N ILE A 110 3.35 3.85 44.16
CA ILE A 110 4.64 3.90 44.85
C ILE A 110 4.53 4.72 46.15
N SER A 111 3.88 5.88 46.11
CA SER A 111 3.66 6.74 47.28
C SER A 111 2.86 6.02 48.37
N LYS A 112 1.76 5.35 47.99
CA LYS A 112 0.94 4.55 48.93
C LYS A 112 1.69 3.35 49.49
N SER A 113 2.58 2.74 48.71
CA SER A 113 3.45 1.65 49.15
C SER A 113 4.41 2.11 50.26
N ILE A 114 5.02 3.29 50.10
CA ILE A 114 5.96 3.87 51.08
C ILE A 114 5.24 4.30 52.37
N ASN A 115 4.11 4.99 52.24
CA ASN A 115 3.36 5.61 53.35
C ASN A 115 2.33 4.68 54.03
N SER A 116 2.28 3.41 53.62
CA SER A 116 1.32 2.44 54.12
C SER A 116 1.53 2.14 55.62
N HIS A 117 0.44 2.20 56.39
CA HIS A 117 0.34 1.76 57.80
C HIS A 117 -0.05 0.27 57.92
N LYS A 118 0.02 -0.49 56.83
CA LYS A 118 -0.30 -1.93 56.81
C LYS A 118 0.75 -2.75 57.58
N SER A 119 0.44 -4.03 57.82
CA SER A 119 1.38 -4.96 58.46
C SER A 119 2.72 -5.01 57.73
N LYS A 120 3.80 -5.28 58.50
CA LYS A 120 5.18 -5.28 58.01
C LYS A 120 5.37 -6.13 56.75
N SER A 121 4.71 -7.29 56.66
CA SER A 121 4.77 -8.18 55.50
C SER A 121 4.16 -7.57 54.24
N ILE A 122 3.01 -6.89 54.35
CA ILE A 122 2.35 -6.26 53.20
C ILE A 122 3.17 -5.08 52.68
N LYS A 123 3.76 -4.29 53.59
CA LYS A 123 4.65 -3.18 53.24
C LYS A 123 5.91 -3.65 52.51
N MET A 124 6.47 -4.79 52.92
CA MET A 124 7.64 -5.38 52.28
C MET A 124 7.32 -5.86 50.85
N VAL A 125 6.19 -6.54 50.66
CA VAL A 125 5.73 -6.99 49.33
C VAL A 125 5.43 -5.82 48.41
N SER A 126 4.71 -4.79 48.88
CA SER A 126 4.42 -3.62 48.07
C SER A 126 5.68 -2.82 47.70
N GLY A 127 6.66 -2.75 48.61
CA GLY A 127 7.95 -2.12 48.33
C GLY A 127 8.74 -2.86 47.25
N PHE A 128 8.75 -4.20 47.31
CA PHE A 128 9.38 -5.02 46.28
C PHE A 128 8.72 -4.85 44.90
N ILE A 129 7.39 -4.80 44.84
CA ILE A 129 6.66 -4.52 43.58
C ILE A 129 7.01 -3.13 43.04
N SER A 130 7.10 -2.10 43.90
CA SER A 130 7.53 -0.76 43.49
C SER A 130 8.93 -0.77 42.85
N ILE A 131 9.87 -1.53 43.41
CA ILE A 131 11.23 -1.68 42.86
C ILE A 131 11.18 -2.35 41.48
N ILE A 132 10.38 -3.41 41.33
CA ILE A 132 10.17 -4.07 40.03
C ILE A 132 9.60 -3.09 39.02
N ILE A 133 8.57 -2.31 39.38
CA ILE A 133 7.96 -1.33 38.47
C ILE A 133 9.00 -0.29 38.03
N ILE A 134 9.80 0.24 38.96
CA ILE A 134 10.87 1.20 38.63
C ILE A 134 11.90 0.56 37.70
N PHE A 135 12.35 -0.65 38.00
CA PHE A 135 13.29 -1.38 37.16
C PHE A 135 12.74 -1.61 35.75
N VAL A 136 11.48 -2.06 35.64
CA VAL A 136 10.80 -2.24 34.35
C VAL A 136 10.70 -0.93 33.59
N LEU A 137 10.35 0.18 34.24
CA LEU A 137 10.27 1.48 33.58
C LEU A 137 11.62 1.96 33.05
N ILE A 138 12.70 1.80 33.83
CA ILE A 138 14.06 2.14 33.40
C ILE A 138 14.50 1.24 32.24
N PHE A 139 14.28 -0.07 32.37
CA PHE A 139 14.62 -1.05 31.34
C PHE A 139 13.85 -0.79 30.04
N SER A 140 12.53 -0.62 30.11
CA SER A 140 11.68 -0.32 28.97
C SER A 140 12.04 1.02 28.33
N GLY A 141 12.30 2.06 29.12
CA GLY A 141 12.73 3.35 28.61
C GLY A 141 14.03 3.24 27.80
N ASN A 142 15.03 2.54 28.33
CA ASN A 142 16.29 2.29 27.64
C ASN A 142 16.08 1.42 26.38
N PHE A 143 15.30 0.35 26.47
CA PHE A 143 14.97 -0.51 25.34
C PHE A 143 14.30 0.26 24.20
N PHE A 144 13.23 1.02 24.48
CA PHE A 144 12.52 1.81 23.48
C PHE A 144 13.38 2.93 22.90
N TYR A 145 14.24 3.55 23.71
CA TYR A 145 15.23 4.49 23.22
C TYR A 145 16.19 3.85 22.23
N ASN A 146 16.80 2.71 22.57
CA ASN A 146 17.73 2.01 21.68
C ASN A 146 17.06 1.55 20.38
N VAL A 147 15.83 1.03 20.46
CA VAL A 147 15.05 0.67 19.27
C VAL A 147 14.79 1.90 18.39
N SER A 148 14.37 3.03 18.99
CA SER A 148 14.07 4.25 18.26
C SER A 148 15.33 4.87 17.64
N ASN A 149 16.44 4.91 18.39
CA ASN A 149 17.72 5.43 17.94
C ASN A 149 18.26 4.58 16.79
N ASN A 150 18.30 3.26 16.95
CA ASN A 150 18.73 2.34 15.90
C ASN A 150 17.82 2.43 14.65
N THR A 151 16.50 2.61 14.84
CA THR A 151 15.59 2.84 13.71
C THR A 151 15.91 4.13 12.99
N ALA A 152 16.16 5.23 13.71
CA ALA A 152 16.47 6.53 13.14
C ALA A 152 17.83 6.56 12.42
N GLU A 153 18.88 6.00 13.03
CA GLU A 153 20.23 5.89 12.43
C GLU A 153 20.22 5.05 11.15
N ASN A 154 19.40 3.99 11.10
CA ASN A 154 19.27 3.14 9.92
C ASN A 154 18.15 3.60 8.96
N TYR A 155 17.48 4.73 9.25
CA TYR A 155 16.47 5.32 8.36
C TYR A 155 17.13 6.13 7.23
N THR A 156 18.33 6.68 7.47
CA THR A 156 19.17 7.43 6.51
C THR A 156 19.75 6.55 5.39
N PRO A 157 20.04 7.13 4.21
CA PRO A 157 19.41 6.68 2.97
C PRO A 157 19.63 5.20 2.65
N ASN A 158 18.54 4.44 2.63
CA ASN A 158 18.53 3.11 2.06
C ASN A 158 18.75 3.16 0.54
N SER A 159 19.05 2.01 -0.07
CA SER A 159 19.33 1.90 -1.51
C SER A 159 18.27 2.55 -2.41
N TYR A 160 16.99 2.50 -2.02
CA TYR A 160 15.89 3.14 -2.76
C TYR A 160 15.95 4.67 -2.66
N THR A 161 16.19 5.23 -1.48
CA THR A 161 16.38 6.68 -1.33
C THR A 161 17.62 7.19 -2.05
N PHE A 162 18.67 6.38 -2.18
CA PHE A 162 19.85 6.73 -2.98
C PHE A 162 19.55 6.79 -4.48
N GLN A 163 18.75 5.84 -5.00
CA GLN A 163 18.25 5.87 -6.37
C GLN A 163 17.47 7.16 -6.65
N TRP A 164 16.61 7.58 -5.73
CA TRP A 164 15.91 8.85 -5.81
C TRP A 164 16.86 10.04 -5.78
N GLN A 165 17.83 10.08 -4.87
CA GLN A 165 18.81 11.17 -4.81
C GLN A 165 19.58 11.34 -6.12
N LYS A 166 20.06 10.24 -6.72
CA LYS A 166 20.73 10.28 -8.04
C LYS A 166 19.81 10.82 -9.13
N SER A 167 18.58 10.30 -9.21
CA SER A 167 17.57 10.75 -10.18
C SER A 167 17.26 12.25 -10.01
N MET A 168 17.10 12.71 -8.78
CA MET A 168 16.82 14.13 -8.49
C MET A 168 18.03 15.03 -8.79
N SER A 169 19.25 14.54 -8.59
CA SER A 169 20.46 15.23 -9.04
C SER A 169 20.45 15.42 -10.55
N TRP A 170 20.15 14.35 -11.29
CA TRP A 170 20.03 14.42 -12.74
C TRP A 170 18.97 15.42 -13.18
N ILE A 171 17.78 15.40 -12.56
CA ILE A 171 16.71 16.38 -12.85
C ILE A 171 17.21 17.82 -12.68
N ARG A 172 17.84 18.11 -11.53
CA ARG A 172 18.29 19.47 -11.19
C ARG A 172 19.38 19.98 -12.14
N GLU A 173 20.27 19.10 -12.58
CA GLU A 173 21.45 19.45 -13.37
C GLU A 173 21.25 19.36 -14.89
N ASN A 174 20.30 18.56 -15.37
CA ASN A 174 20.16 18.23 -16.80
C ASN A 174 18.82 18.65 -17.41
N THR A 175 17.93 19.30 -16.65
CA THR A 175 16.67 19.85 -17.18
C THR A 175 16.59 21.36 -17.03
N GLU A 176 15.79 22.03 -17.86
CA GLU A 176 15.59 23.48 -17.74
C GLU A 176 14.92 23.83 -16.41
N ILE A 177 15.24 24.98 -15.82
CA ILE A 177 14.74 25.41 -14.50
C ILE A 177 13.21 25.49 -14.43
N ASN A 178 12.56 25.81 -15.55
CA ASN A 178 11.11 25.91 -15.73
C ASN A 178 10.46 24.58 -16.20
N SER A 179 11.20 23.46 -16.17
CA SER A 179 10.64 22.14 -16.50
C SER A 179 9.57 21.75 -15.48
N VAL A 180 8.42 21.31 -15.98
CA VAL A 180 7.31 20.77 -15.17
C VAL A 180 7.27 19.25 -15.29
N PHE A 181 7.19 18.56 -14.15
CA PHE A 181 7.19 17.10 -14.06
C PHE A 181 5.81 16.51 -13.75
N ALA A 182 5.36 15.61 -14.62
CA ALA A 182 4.23 14.71 -14.39
C ALA A 182 4.70 13.41 -13.74
N HIS A 183 3.95 12.93 -12.76
CA HIS A 183 4.26 11.74 -11.96
C HIS A 183 3.04 11.43 -11.06
N TRP A 184 3.06 10.30 -10.35
CA TRP A 184 2.04 10.03 -9.31
C TRP A 184 2.28 10.89 -8.05
N TRP A 185 1.20 11.35 -7.40
CA TRP A 185 1.26 12.42 -6.38
C TRP A 185 2.18 12.16 -5.19
N ASP A 186 2.44 10.89 -4.84
CA ASP A 186 3.32 10.49 -3.74
C ASP A 186 4.71 11.15 -3.78
N TYR A 187 5.26 11.44 -4.97
CA TYR A 187 6.65 11.88 -5.11
C TYR A 187 6.83 13.40 -5.32
N GLY A 188 5.76 14.19 -5.33
CA GLY A 188 5.86 15.60 -5.74
C GLY A 188 6.78 16.43 -4.87
N TYR A 189 6.73 16.24 -3.55
CA TYR A 189 7.64 16.93 -2.63
C TYR A 189 9.11 16.54 -2.83
N TRP A 190 9.39 15.33 -3.32
CA TRP A 190 10.76 14.90 -3.63
C TRP A 190 11.29 15.60 -4.88
N ILE A 191 10.49 15.69 -5.93
CA ILE A 191 10.86 16.41 -7.15
C ILE A 191 10.99 17.91 -6.88
N GLN A 192 10.06 18.51 -6.12
CA GLN A 192 10.09 19.93 -5.76
C GLN A 192 11.32 20.26 -4.89
N SER A 193 11.60 19.46 -3.86
CA SER A 193 12.63 19.78 -2.85
C SER A 193 14.04 19.35 -3.26
N MET A 194 14.19 18.16 -3.85
CA MET A 194 15.49 17.61 -4.24
C MET A 194 15.80 17.87 -5.72
N GLY A 195 14.79 17.74 -6.58
CA GLY A 195 14.92 17.99 -8.02
C GLY A 195 14.86 19.47 -8.40
N GLU A 196 14.36 20.34 -7.50
CA GLU A 196 14.16 21.77 -7.72
C GLU A 196 13.38 22.07 -9.01
N ARG A 197 12.33 21.29 -9.29
CA ARG A 197 11.44 21.47 -10.45
C ARG A 197 9.97 21.52 -10.06
N ALA A 198 9.19 22.23 -10.87
CA ALA A 198 7.76 22.31 -10.71
C ALA A 198 7.10 20.96 -10.99
N THR A 199 5.98 20.70 -10.33
CA THR A 199 5.22 19.46 -10.51
C THR A 199 3.74 19.75 -10.74
N ILE A 200 3.05 18.82 -11.41
CA ILE A 200 1.59 18.89 -11.57
C ILE A 200 0.89 18.52 -10.26
N LEU A 201 1.37 17.45 -9.61
CA LEU A 201 0.81 16.88 -8.39
C LEU A 201 1.83 16.91 -7.25
N ASP A 202 1.36 16.80 -6.01
CA ASP A 202 2.22 16.59 -4.84
C ASP A 202 1.50 15.91 -3.68
N GLY A 203 2.27 15.61 -2.62
CA GLY A 203 1.82 14.92 -1.41
C GLY A 203 0.73 15.66 -0.63
N GLY A 204 0.48 16.93 -0.94
CA GLY A 204 -0.58 17.73 -0.33
C GLY A 204 -1.96 17.37 -0.84
N ASN A 205 -2.07 16.78 -2.04
CA ASN A 205 -3.34 16.42 -2.69
C ASN A 205 -4.37 17.56 -2.70
N ALA A 206 -3.92 18.80 -2.86
CA ALA A 206 -4.79 19.97 -2.83
C ALA A 206 -5.84 19.95 -3.96
N GLN A 207 -5.47 19.41 -5.14
CA GLN A 207 -6.36 19.24 -6.30
C GLN A 207 -6.58 17.75 -6.60
N SER A 208 -7.54 17.14 -5.92
CA SER A 208 -7.82 15.71 -6.05
C SER A 208 -8.29 15.30 -7.45
N TYR A 209 -8.98 16.17 -8.18
CA TYR A 209 -9.43 15.86 -9.54
C TYR A 209 -8.25 15.68 -10.52
N TRP A 210 -7.14 16.38 -10.30
CA TRP A 210 -5.93 16.18 -11.11
C TRP A 210 -5.29 14.80 -10.86
N ASN A 211 -5.41 14.25 -9.64
CA ASN A 211 -5.02 12.87 -9.36
C ASN A 211 -5.86 11.88 -10.18
N HIS A 212 -7.17 12.12 -10.28
CA HIS A 212 -8.05 11.35 -11.15
C HIS A 212 -7.61 11.41 -12.61
N LEU A 213 -7.36 12.61 -13.14
CA LEU A 213 -6.94 12.78 -14.53
C LEU A 213 -5.56 12.16 -14.82
N MET A 214 -4.60 12.30 -13.90
CA MET A 214 -3.28 11.63 -13.99
C MET A 214 -3.43 10.11 -14.02
N GLY A 215 -4.19 9.55 -13.09
CA GLY A 215 -4.47 8.11 -13.04
C GLY A 215 -5.17 7.62 -14.31
N ARG A 216 -6.22 8.33 -14.75
CA ARG A 216 -7.09 7.96 -15.87
C ARG A 216 -6.42 8.08 -17.23
N HIS A 217 -5.74 9.19 -17.48
CA HIS A 217 -5.24 9.53 -18.80
C HIS A 217 -3.76 9.18 -18.98
N VAL A 218 -2.92 9.46 -17.98
CA VAL A 218 -1.46 9.34 -18.12
C VAL A 218 -0.95 7.96 -17.68
N LEU A 219 -1.44 7.40 -16.58
CA LEU A 219 -0.93 6.11 -16.08
C LEU A 219 -1.70 4.92 -16.67
N THR A 220 -3.04 5.01 -16.72
CA THR A 220 -3.91 3.91 -17.17
C THR A 220 -4.54 4.12 -18.56
N GLY A 221 -4.15 5.19 -19.26
CA GLY A 221 -4.63 5.49 -20.60
C GLY A 221 -4.17 4.45 -21.62
N ILE A 222 -5.03 4.09 -22.58
CA ILE A 222 -4.69 3.13 -23.65
C ILE A 222 -4.02 3.85 -24.85
N LYS A 223 -4.27 5.15 -25.01
CA LYS A 223 -3.79 5.96 -26.14
C LYS A 223 -3.15 7.25 -25.61
N ASN A 224 -2.07 7.69 -26.28
CA ASN A 224 -1.33 8.88 -25.86
C ASN A 224 -2.15 10.17 -25.94
N LYS A 225 -3.15 10.27 -26.82
CA LYS A 225 -3.84 11.54 -27.11
C LYS A 225 -4.37 12.25 -25.86
N LYS A 226 -5.19 11.58 -25.04
CA LYS A 226 -5.75 12.20 -23.83
C LYS A 226 -4.68 12.49 -22.77
N ALA A 227 -3.68 11.62 -22.65
CA ALA A 227 -2.54 11.85 -21.77
C ALA A 227 -1.83 13.15 -22.17
N LEU A 228 -1.50 13.30 -23.45
CA LEU A 228 -0.82 14.48 -23.97
C LEU A 228 -1.67 15.74 -23.85
N GLU A 229 -2.98 15.69 -24.11
CA GLU A 229 -3.85 16.86 -23.95
C GLU A 229 -3.86 17.34 -22.48
N PHE A 230 -3.95 16.43 -21.51
CA PHE A 230 -3.85 16.75 -20.08
C PHE A 230 -2.46 17.30 -19.69
N LEU A 231 -1.40 16.62 -20.13
CA LEU A 231 -0.01 17.01 -19.85
C LEU A 231 0.31 18.39 -20.47
N TYR A 232 -0.18 18.64 -21.68
CA TYR A 232 0.01 19.90 -22.40
C TYR A 232 -0.70 21.06 -21.71
N ALA A 233 -1.93 20.84 -21.21
CA ALA A 233 -2.66 21.85 -20.45
C ALA A 233 -1.89 22.31 -19.19
N HIS A 234 -1.11 21.42 -18.59
CA HIS A 234 -0.27 21.68 -17.41
C HIS A 234 1.18 22.07 -17.74
N ASN A 235 1.50 22.35 -19.00
CA ASN A 235 2.87 22.65 -19.46
C ASN A 235 3.90 21.57 -19.07
N ALA A 236 3.48 20.32 -18.95
CA ALA A 236 4.37 19.23 -18.56
C ALA A 236 5.49 19.06 -19.58
N THR A 237 6.72 18.92 -19.12
CA THR A 237 7.90 18.71 -19.97
C THR A 237 8.45 17.31 -19.85
N HIS A 238 8.25 16.68 -18.69
CA HIS A 238 8.76 15.36 -18.38
C HIS A 238 7.68 14.51 -17.69
N LEU A 239 7.75 13.20 -17.92
CA LEU A 239 6.98 12.18 -17.19
C LEU A 239 7.99 11.32 -16.40
N LEU A 240 7.75 11.14 -15.10
CA LEU A 240 8.52 10.25 -14.24
C LEU A 240 7.63 9.10 -13.76
N ILE A 241 8.13 7.86 -13.89
CA ILE A 241 7.49 6.66 -13.33
C ILE A 241 8.54 5.93 -12.49
N ASP A 242 8.15 5.61 -11.25
CA ASP A 242 8.96 4.84 -10.32
C ASP A 242 8.54 3.36 -10.31
N SER A 243 9.47 2.48 -9.95
CA SER A 243 9.20 1.05 -9.85
C SER A 243 8.08 0.70 -8.86
N THR A 244 7.88 1.50 -7.82
CA THR A 244 6.81 1.27 -6.84
C THR A 244 5.41 1.57 -7.41
N ASP A 245 5.31 2.28 -8.55
CA ASP A 245 4.04 2.50 -9.25
C ASP A 245 3.40 1.19 -9.73
N ILE A 246 4.19 0.12 -9.89
CA ILE A 246 3.66 -1.23 -10.16
C ILE A 246 2.79 -1.72 -8.99
N GLY A 247 3.29 -1.55 -7.76
CA GLY A 247 2.54 -1.90 -6.54
C GLY A 247 1.40 -0.94 -6.25
N LYS A 248 1.49 0.32 -6.70
CA LYS A 248 0.46 1.36 -6.52
C LYS A 248 -0.60 1.36 -7.62
N TYR A 249 -0.48 0.50 -8.64
CA TYR A 249 -1.42 0.46 -9.76
C TYR A 249 -2.87 0.36 -9.33
N GLY A 250 -3.18 -0.43 -8.30
CA GLY A 250 -4.51 -0.51 -7.71
C GLY A 250 -5.08 0.85 -7.27
N ALA A 251 -4.25 1.70 -6.65
CA ALA A 251 -4.69 2.98 -6.12
C ALA A 251 -5.01 3.99 -7.24
N PHE A 252 -4.06 4.27 -8.14
CA PHE A 252 -4.29 5.28 -9.18
C PHE A 252 -5.24 4.81 -10.28
N SER A 253 -5.35 3.50 -10.52
CA SER A 253 -6.37 2.98 -11.44
C SER A 253 -7.78 3.07 -10.86
N SER A 254 -7.94 2.87 -9.55
CA SER A 254 -9.21 3.07 -8.86
C SER A 254 -9.60 4.54 -8.85
N ILE A 255 -8.67 5.43 -8.47
CA ILE A 255 -8.90 6.89 -8.47
C ILE A 255 -9.20 7.42 -9.88
N GLY A 256 -8.53 6.89 -10.91
CA GLY A 256 -8.75 7.26 -12.32
C GLY A 256 -9.96 6.58 -12.99
N SER A 257 -10.72 5.77 -12.26
CA SER A 257 -11.90 5.10 -12.81
C SER A 257 -13.13 6.01 -12.81
N ASN A 258 -14.10 5.66 -13.66
CA ASN A 258 -15.47 6.14 -13.53
C ASN A 258 -16.24 5.35 -12.43
N ILE A 259 -17.54 5.63 -12.30
CA ILE A 259 -18.44 4.95 -11.35
C ILE A 259 -18.51 3.42 -11.51
N ASP A 260 -18.22 2.92 -12.71
CA ASP A 260 -18.22 1.48 -13.02
C ASP A 260 -16.85 0.81 -12.78
N TYR A 261 -15.88 1.54 -12.23
CA TYR A 261 -14.52 1.05 -12.02
C TYR A 261 -13.85 0.57 -13.33
N ASP A 262 -14.04 1.31 -14.43
CA ASP A 262 -13.58 0.95 -15.78
C ASP A 262 -12.07 0.72 -15.89
N ARG A 263 -11.26 1.32 -15.01
CA ARG A 263 -9.80 1.20 -14.98
C ARG A 263 -9.26 0.36 -13.83
N ALA A 264 -10.03 0.21 -12.75
CA ALA A 264 -9.58 -0.43 -11.53
C ALA A 264 -9.05 -1.84 -11.82
N SER A 265 -7.77 -2.03 -11.51
CA SER A 265 -7.01 -3.25 -11.78
C SER A 265 -5.72 -3.25 -10.96
N ASN A 266 -4.94 -4.33 -11.02
CA ASN A 266 -3.64 -4.44 -10.39
C ASN A 266 -2.64 -5.10 -11.35
N LEU A 267 -1.37 -5.04 -10.99
CA LEU A 267 -0.27 -5.72 -11.69
C LEU A 267 0.27 -6.86 -10.82
N PRO A 268 -0.50 -7.95 -10.61
CA PRO A 268 -0.11 -9.00 -9.69
C PRO A 268 1.12 -9.76 -10.20
N ILE A 269 2.07 -9.99 -9.30
CA ILE A 269 3.31 -10.72 -9.57
C ILE A 269 3.11 -12.18 -9.21
N PHE A 270 3.48 -13.06 -10.13
CA PHE A 270 3.44 -14.51 -9.98
C PHE A 270 4.88 -15.02 -10.02
N LEU A 271 5.20 -15.98 -9.15
CA LEU A 271 6.55 -16.52 -9.03
C LEU A 271 6.60 -17.93 -9.60
N LYS A 272 7.74 -18.28 -10.21
CA LYS A 272 7.94 -19.62 -10.75
C LYS A 272 7.96 -20.65 -9.63
N ASN A 273 7.14 -21.69 -9.75
CA ASN A 273 7.22 -22.87 -8.90
C ASN A 273 8.29 -23.84 -9.44
N LYS A 274 9.42 -23.92 -8.73
CA LYS A 274 10.53 -24.83 -9.07
C LYS A 274 10.12 -26.31 -9.06
N GLN A 275 9.25 -26.73 -8.13
CA GLN A 275 8.85 -28.14 -7.98
C GLN A 275 7.91 -28.60 -9.11
N SER A 276 7.20 -27.66 -9.73
CA SER A 276 6.23 -27.93 -10.81
C SER A 276 6.81 -27.72 -12.21
N THR A 277 8.12 -27.43 -12.31
CA THR A 277 8.81 -27.31 -13.61
C THR A 277 8.97 -28.70 -14.24
N LYS A 278 8.49 -28.87 -15.47
CA LYS A 278 8.54 -30.15 -16.19
C LYS A 278 9.42 -30.02 -17.43
N GLU A 279 10.47 -30.83 -17.49
CA GLU A 279 11.31 -30.96 -18.68
C GLU A 279 10.83 -32.12 -19.56
N SER A 280 10.64 -31.83 -20.83
CA SER A 280 10.39 -32.79 -21.91
C SER A 280 11.51 -32.72 -22.93
N LYS A 281 11.59 -33.69 -23.87
CA LYS A 281 12.72 -33.81 -24.82
C LYS A 281 13.07 -32.49 -25.56
N ASN A 282 12.08 -31.63 -25.84
CA ASN A 282 12.27 -30.39 -26.59
C ASN A 282 11.77 -29.13 -25.87
N THR A 283 11.12 -29.27 -24.70
CA THR A 283 10.40 -28.17 -24.04
C THR A 283 10.54 -28.22 -22.53
N ILE A 284 10.71 -27.06 -21.93
CA ILE A 284 10.67 -26.83 -20.48
C ILE A 284 9.39 -26.06 -20.19
N SER A 285 8.51 -26.66 -19.38
CA SER A 285 7.24 -26.08 -18.96
C SER A 285 7.40 -25.45 -17.58
N PHE A 286 7.22 -24.13 -17.52
CA PHE A 286 7.28 -23.33 -16.30
C PHE A 286 5.87 -23.03 -15.81
N LEU A 287 5.59 -23.37 -14.55
CA LEU A 287 4.38 -22.95 -13.85
C LEU A 287 4.71 -21.74 -12.98
N TYR A 288 4.05 -20.61 -13.27
CA TYR A 288 4.07 -19.43 -12.41
C TYR A 288 2.82 -19.45 -11.55
N GLU A 289 3.00 -19.53 -10.23
CA GLU A 289 1.89 -19.60 -9.28
C GLU A 289 1.62 -18.23 -8.67
N GLY A 290 0.34 -17.98 -8.43
CA GLY A 290 -0.15 -16.75 -7.83
C GLY A 290 -1.62 -16.88 -7.49
N GLY A 291 -2.23 -15.77 -7.09
CA GLY A 291 -3.65 -15.74 -6.77
C GLY A 291 -4.18 -14.33 -6.90
N PHE A 292 -5.06 -14.12 -7.87
CA PHE A 292 -5.69 -12.81 -8.06
C PHE A 292 -7.12 -12.96 -8.56
N LEU A 293 -8.05 -12.21 -7.97
CA LEU A 293 -9.43 -12.15 -8.44
C LEU A 293 -9.48 -11.40 -9.77
N LEU A 294 -10.33 -11.84 -10.70
CA LEU A 294 -10.48 -11.15 -11.98
C LEU A 294 -11.03 -9.74 -11.76
N ASP A 295 -10.48 -8.77 -12.47
CA ASP A 295 -10.89 -7.36 -12.45
C ASP A 295 -11.96 -7.02 -13.49
N SER A 296 -12.32 -8.00 -14.33
CA SER A 296 -13.28 -7.92 -15.41
C SER A 296 -13.81 -9.30 -15.76
N ASP A 297 -14.96 -9.34 -16.43
CA ASP A 297 -15.52 -10.58 -16.95
C ASP A 297 -14.68 -11.13 -18.10
N ILE A 298 -14.46 -12.44 -18.12
CA ILE A 298 -13.88 -13.15 -19.26
C ILE A 298 -14.98 -13.95 -19.94
N ILE A 299 -15.16 -13.70 -21.23
CA ILE A 299 -15.99 -14.50 -22.13
C ILE A 299 -15.06 -15.13 -23.17
N TYR A 300 -15.05 -16.45 -23.24
CA TYR A 300 -14.22 -17.19 -24.20
C TYR A 300 -15.04 -18.30 -24.84
N GLU A 301 -14.95 -18.43 -26.16
CA GLU A 301 -15.64 -19.49 -26.91
C GLU A 301 -14.63 -20.55 -27.31
N LYS A 302 -14.88 -21.80 -26.91
CA LYS A 302 -14.03 -22.96 -27.23
C LYS A 302 -14.87 -24.06 -27.82
N ASN A 303 -14.63 -24.40 -29.09
CA ASN A 303 -15.34 -25.49 -29.79
C ASN A 303 -16.88 -25.35 -29.74
N GLY A 304 -17.41 -24.13 -29.78
CA GLY A 304 -18.86 -23.83 -29.69
C GLY A 304 -19.41 -23.79 -28.26
N GLU A 305 -18.60 -24.04 -27.23
CA GLU A 305 -18.96 -23.87 -25.82
C GLU A 305 -18.51 -22.49 -25.31
N LYS A 306 -19.43 -21.76 -24.68
CA LYS A 306 -19.16 -20.44 -24.10
C LYS A 306 -18.73 -20.57 -22.65
N ILE A 307 -17.48 -20.24 -22.37
CA ILE A 307 -16.92 -20.13 -21.02
C ILE A 307 -17.14 -18.70 -20.54
N PHE A 308 -17.74 -18.55 -19.36
CA PHE A 308 -17.95 -17.27 -18.69
C PHE A 308 -17.33 -17.29 -17.30
N LEU A 309 -16.38 -16.41 -17.06
CA LEU A 309 -15.72 -16.23 -15.76
C LEU A 309 -16.02 -14.81 -15.25
N PRO A 310 -16.87 -14.66 -14.22
CA PRO A 310 -17.27 -13.35 -13.73
C PRO A 310 -16.16 -12.65 -12.94
N GLY A 311 -15.96 -11.36 -13.22
CA GLY A 311 -15.11 -10.44 -12.48
C GLY A 311 -15.49 -10.40 -10.99
N GLY A 312 -14.48 -10.28 -10.13
CA GLY A 312 -14.62 -10.24 -8.66
C GLY A 312 -15.01 -11.58 -8.02
N LYS A 313 -15.31 -12.63 -8.80
CA LYS A 313 -15.72 -13.95 -8.31
C LYS A 313 -14.82 -15.08 -8.78
N ALA A 314 -14.48 -15.08 -10.07
CA ALA A 314 -13.45 -15.96 -10.60
C ALA A 314 -12.06 -15.39 -10.31
N GLY A 315 -11.04 -16.25 -10.32
CA GLY A 315 -9.66 -15.84 -10.12
C GLY A 315 -8.70 -16.56 -11.06
N ILE A 316 -7.50 -16.01 -11.19
CA ILE A 316 -6.36 -16.67 -11.83
C ILE A 316 -5.45 -17.24 -10.74
N GLY A 317 -5.14 -18.53 -10.84
CA GLY A 317 -4.28 -19.28 -9.90
C GLY A 317 -2.89 -19.57 -10.42
N GLY A 318 -2.65 -19.42 -11.72
CA GLY A 318 -1.32 -19.59 -12.30
C GLY A 318 -1.28 -19.34 -13.80
N VAL A 319 -0.08 -19.36 -14.36
CA VAL A 319 0.15 -19.35 -15.82
C VAL A 319 1.23 -20.35 -16.16
N ILE A 320 1.01 -21.09 -17.25
CA ILE A 320 1.97 -22.02 -17.83
C ILE A 320 2.64 -21.35 -19.02
N VAL A 321 3.97 -21.38 -19.05
CA VAL A 321 4.81 -20.89 -20.15
C VAL A 321 5.76 -22.00 -20.57
N GLU A 322 5.80 -22.33 -21.86
CA GLU A 322 6.65 -23.40 -22.38
C GLU A 322 7.73 -22.83 -23.30
N LYS A 323 8.99 -23.13 -22.98
CA LYS A 323 10.17 -22.67 -23.73
C LYS A 323 11.02 -23.84 -24.18
N ASP A 324 11.86 -23.66 -25.19
CA ASP A 324 12.88 -24.64 -25.54
C ASP A 324 14.14 -24.52 -24.66
N SER A 325 15.12 -25.39 -24.90
CA SER A 325 16.41 -25.37 -24.21
C SER A 325 17.25 -24.11 -24.47
N GLN A 326 16.90 -23.32 -25.50
CA GLN A 326 17.53 -22.03 -25.79
C GLN A 326 16.79 -20.85 -25.13
N GLY A 327 15.69 -21.12 -24.40
CA GLY A 327 14.90 -20.12 -23.72
C GLY A 327 13.91 -19.38 -24.63
N LYS A 328 13.66 -19.87 -25.85
CA LYS A 328 12.69 -19.28 -26.77
C LYS A 328 11.30 -19.85 -26.49
N LEU A 329 10.28 -18.98 -26.55
CA LEU A 329 8.87 -19.37 -26.39
C LEU A 329 8.45 -20.35 -27.50
N GLN A 330 7.92 -21.50 -27.10
CA GLN A 330 7.48 -22.57 -28.02
C GLN A 330 5.97 -22.57 -28.23
N ASN A 331 5.21 -22.38 -27.15
CA ASN A 331 3.74 -22.39 -27.17
C ASN A 331 3.15 -21.12 -26.57
N GLN A 332 1.93 -20.80 -26.97
CA GLN A 332 1.16 -19.70 -26.40
C GLN A 332 0.97 -19.90 -24.89
N PRO A 333 1.22 -18.89 -24.05
CA PRO A 333 1.00 -19.00 -22.61
C PRO A 333 -0.45 -19.32 -22.27
N VAL A 334 -0.64 -20.14 -21.24
CA VAL A 334 -1.97 -20.59 -20.81
C VAL A 334 -2.23 -20.15 -19.38
N GLY A 335 -3.27 -19.33 -19.17
CA GLY A 335 -3.73 -18.95 -17.86
C GLY A 335 -4.60 -20.04 -17.23
N ILE A 336 -4.35 -20.33 -15.95
CA ILE A 336 -5.12 -21.26 -15.12
C ILE A 336 -6.10 -20.43 -14.30
N PHE A 337 -7.37 -20.47 -14.69
CA PHE A 337 -8.46 -19.79 -14.03
C PHE A 337 -9.26 -20.74 -13.15
N VAL A 338 -9.80 -20.25 -12.04
CA VAL A 338 -10.60 -21.03 -11.10
C VAL A 338 -11.92 -20.30 -10.84
N TYR A 339 -13.02 -21.03 -11.00
CA TYR A 339 -14.36 -20.56 -10.68
C TYR A 339 -15.24 -21.74 -10.27
N ASN A 340 -16.00 -21.61 -9.17
CA ASN A 340 -16.86 -22.67 -8.62
C ASN A 340 -16.16 -24.04 -8.46
N ASN A 341 -14.94 -24.04 -7.90
CA ASN A 341 -14.09 -25.22 -7.74
C ASN A 341 -13.72 -25.95 -9.04
N GLN A 342 -13.94 -25.33 -10.20
CA GLN A 342 -13.54 -25.85 -11.50
C GLN A 342 -12.38 -25.02 -12.07
N GLN A 343 -11.43 -25.72 -12.68
CA GLN A 343 -10.28 -25.12 -13.35
C GLN A 343 -10.56 -24.94 -14.86
N TYR A 344 -10.19 -23.78 -15.40
CA TYR A 344 -10.31 -23.42 -16.80
C TYR A 344 -8.94 -22.97 -17.31
N ASN A 345 -8.43 -23.66 -18.35
CA ASN A 345 -7.15 -23.32 -18.98
C ASN A 345 -7.43 -22.54 -20.27
N LEU A 346 -7.12 -21.23 -20.26
CA LEU A 346 -7.41 -20.32 -21.37
C LEU A 346 -6.12 -19.73 -21.96
N PRO A 347 -5.97 -19.69 -23.30
CA PRO A 347 -4.79 -19.09 -23.93
C PRO A 347 -4.77 -17.57 -23.75
N LEU A 348 -3.59 -17.03 -23.39
CA LEU A 348 -3.37 -15.60 -23.21
C LEU A 348 -2.89 -14.96 -24.51
N LYS A 349 -3.52 -13.87 -24.93
CA LYS A 349 -3.24 -13.24 -26.22
C LYS A 349 -1.90 -12.50 -26.28
N TYR A 350 -1.36 -12.02 -25.16
CA TYR A 350 -0.11 -11.24 -25.15
C TYR A 350 1.00 -11.88 -24.31
N TYR A 351 2.21 -11.82 -24.83
CA TYR A 351 3.43 -12.23 -24.14
C TYR A 351 4.49 -11.17 -24.29
N TYR A 352 5.18 -10.84 -23.20
CA TYR A 352 6.37 -10.02 -23.22
C TYR A 352 7.48 -10.63 -22.37
N GLU A 353 8.68 -10.66 -22.94
CA GLU A 353 9.92 -10.93 -22.19
C GLU A 353 11.04 -10.05 -22.72
N ASN A 354 11.42 -10.23 -23.99
CA ASN A 354 12.37 -9.39 -24.72
C ASN A 354 11.67 -8.62 -25.85
N GLU A 355 10.68 -9.27 -26.46
CA GLU A 355 9.85 -8.73 -27.52
C GLU A 355 8.38 -8.88 -27.15
N PHE A 356 7.54 -7.99 -27.69
CA PHE A 356 6.09 -8.06 -27.52
C PHE A 356 5.50 -8.98 -28.59
N ILE A 357 4.84 -10.04 -28.16
CA ILE A 357 4.19 -11.03 -29.04
C ILE A 357 2.68 -10.95 -28.84
N GLU A 358 1.95 -10.74 -29.93
CA GLU A 358 0.48 -10.84 -29.98
C GLU A 358 0.08 -12.09 -30.76
N PHE A 359 -0.62 -13.00 -30.08
CA PHE A 359 -1.18 -14.20 -30.69
C PHE A 359 -2.51 -13.90 -31.40
N LYS A 360 -2.86 -14.71 -32.39
CA LYS A 360 -4.10 -14.54 -33.16
C LYS A 360 -5.36 -14.80 -32.34
N GLU A 361 -5.29 -15.75 -31.43
CA GLU A 361 -6.40 -16.22 -30.59
C GLU A 361 -6.05 -16.08 -29.11
N GLY A 362 -7.05 -16.16 -28.25
CA GLY A 362 -6.89 -16.05 -26.80
C GLY A 362 -7.67 -14.89 -26.18
N ILE A 363 -7.78 -14.94 -24.86
CA ILE A 363 -8.39 -13.85 -24.09
C ILE A 363 -7.47 -12.62 -24.12
N ASP A 364 -8.04 -11.41 -24.04
CA ASP A 364 -7.34 -10.12 -24.18
C ASP A 364 -6.44 -9.77 -22.97
N ASN A 365 -5.74 -10.76 -22.44
CA ASN A 365 -4.88 -10.71 -21.27
C ASN A 365 -3.48 -11.22 -21.67
N GLY A 366 -2.48 -10.92 -20.86
CA GLY A 366 -1.11 -11.30 -21.15
C GLY A 366 -0.20 -11.39 -19.94
N ILE A 367 1.08 -11.57 -20.22
CA ILE A 367 2.12 -11.66 -19.19
C ILE A 367 3.36 -10.84 -19.56
N PHE A 368 4.06 -10.36 -18.54
CA PHE A 368 5.39 -9.78 -18.62
C PHE A 368 6.35 -10.63 -17.78
N VAL A 369 7.26 -11.36 -18.41
CA VAL A 369 8.21 -12.28 -17.74
C VAL A 369 9.49 -11.53 -17.41
N PHE A 370 9.99 -11.70 -16.18
CA PHE A 370 11.21 -11.06 -15.72
C PHE A 370 11.97 -11.93 -14.68
N PRO A 371 13.27 -11.66 -14.47
CA PRO A 371 14.09 -12.46 -13.56
C PRO A 371 13.70 -12.33 -12.09
N SER A 372 14.03 -13.35 -11.29
CA SER A 372 14.03 -13.27 -9.84
C SER A 372 15.39 -13.64 -9.26
N LEU A 373 15.75 -13.04 -8.14
CA LEU A 373 16.91 -13.44 -7.36
C LEU A 373 16.45 -14.35 -6.21
N ILE A 374 17.06 -15.52 -6.10
CA ILE A 374 16.70 -16.53 -5.10
C ILE A 374 17.92 -16.80 -4.23
N ASN A 375 17.73 -16.80 -2.91
CA ASN A 375 18.77 -17.20 -1.97
C ASN A 375 18.78 -18.73 -1.86
N GLU A 376 19.85 -19.38 -2.29
CA GLU A 376 20.13 -20.79 -2.05
C GLU A 376 21.35 -20.90 -1.12
N GLY A 377 21.07 -21.05 0.18
CA GLY A 377 22.10 -21.02 1.22
C GLY A 377 22.77 -19.65 1.30
N GLU A 378 24.09 -19.63 1.16
CA GLU A 378 24.89 -18.40 1.11
C GLU A 378 25.01 -17.82 -0.31
N THR A 379 24.52 -18.53 -1.33
CA THR A 379 24.62 -18.11 -2.73
C THR A 379 23.33 -17.50 -3.25
N GLN A 380 23.45 -16.43 -4.04
CA GLN A 380 22.32 -15.83 -4.74
C GLN A 380 22.31 -16.32 -6.19
N ILE A 381 21.21 -16.94 -6.59
CA ILE A 381 21.03 -17.46 -7.94
C ILE A 381 20.05 -16.56 -8.69
N LEU A 382 20.51 -16.05 -9.83
CA LEU A 382 19.70 -15.28 -10.76
C LEU A 382 18.92 -16.24 -11.67
N ASP A 383 17.60 -16.23 -11.51
CA ASP A 383 16.68 -17.03 -12.32
C ASP A 383 16.00 -16.15 -13.36
N LEU A 384 16.41 -16.27 -14.63
CA LEU A 384 15.90 -15.43 -15.72
C LEU A 384 14.39 -15.58 -15.98
N ASN A 385 13.81 -16.70 -15.54
CA ASN A 385 12.38 -17.04 -15.68
C ASN A 385 11.70 -17.07 -14.31
N GLY A 386 12.22 -16.31 -13.35
CA GLY A 386 11.84 -16.44 -11.95
C GLY A 386 10.49 -15.84 -11.59
N ALA A 387 10.06 -14.81 -12.31
CA ALA A 387 8.83 -14.08 -12.01
C ALA A 387 8.10 -13.62 -13.28
N MET A 388 6.83 -13.27 -13.13
CA MET A 388 6.06 -12.59 -14.16
C MET A 388 5.02 -11.65 -13.55
N ILE A 389 4.56 -10.67 -14.33
CA ILE A 389 3.38 -9.85 -14.03
C ILE A 389 2.24 -10.35 -14.91
N TYR A 390 1.10 -10.68 -14.31
CA TYR A 390 -0.11 -10.94 -15.08
C TYR A 390 -0.81 -9.62 -15.44
N LEU A 391 -1.21 -9.50 -16.71
CA LEU A 391 -1.81 -8.30 -17.28
C LEU A 391 -3.21 -8.64 -17.78
N SER A 392 -4.24 -8.04 -17.20
CA SER A 392 -5.61 -8.14 -17.71
C SER A 392 -5.81 -7.25 -18.94
N ASN A 393 -7.00 -7.35 -19.55
CA ASN A 393 -7.44 -6.43 -20.61
C ASN A 393 -7.37 -4.94 -20.20
N LYS A 394 -7.45 -4.62 -18.90
CA LYS A 394 -7.34 -3.25 -18.37
C LYS A 394 -5.90 -2.77 -18.25
N THR A 395 -4.93 -3.67 -18.09
CA THR A 395 -3.52 -3.30 -17.81
C THR A 395 -2.58 -3.54 -18.97
N VAL A 396 -2.84 -4.53 -19.83
CA VAL A 396 -1.91 -4.96 -20.89
C VAL A 396 -1.61 -3.85 -21.91
N ARG A 397 -2.56 -2.93 -22.13
CA ARG A 397 -2.37 -1.76 -23.01
C ARG A 397 -2.28 -0.43 -22.26
N SER A 398 -2.19 -0.46 -20.93
CA SER A 398 -2.06 0.77 -20.15
C SER A 398 -0.75 1.48 -20.49
N GLN A 399 -0.76 2.81 -20.42
CA GLN A 399 0.40 3.63 -20.75
C GLN A 399 1.58 3.33 -19.83
N LEU A 400 1.34 3.09 -18.54
CA LEU A 400 2.39 2.63 -17.63
C LEU A 400 2.99 1.31 -18.11
N THR A 401 2.19 0.29 -18.43
CA THR A 401 2.72 -0.98 -18.95
C THR A 401 3.53 -0.76 -20.23
N ARG A 402 2.99 -0.01 -21.19
CA ARG A 402 3.63 0.27 -22.48
C ARG A 402 4.98 0.98 -22.34
N LEU A 403 5.02 2.07 -21.59
CA LEU A 403 6.24 2.85 -21.40
C LEU A 403 7.22 2.19 -20.43
N TYR A 404 6.73 1.81 -19.24
CA TYR A 404 7.58 1.36 -18.15
C TYR A 404 7.96 -0.12 -18.26
N LEU A 405 7.03 -1.03 -18.56
CA LEU A 405 7.34 -2.47 -18.65
C LEU A 405 7.91 -2.83 -20.02
N TYR A 406 7.21 -2.50 -21.10
CA TYR A 406 7.63 -2.89 -22.45
C TYR A 406 8.75 -2.01 -23.02
N GLY A 407 8.97 -0.82 -22.47
CA GLY A 407 9.94 0.11 -23.04
C GLY A 407 9.59 0.50 -24.47
N GLU A 408 8.30 0.60 -24.80
CA GLU A 408 7.81 0.92 -26.13
C GLU A 408 8.47 2.19 -26.66
N ILE A 409 9.04 2.12 -27.87
CA ILE A 409 9.54 3.29 -28.58
C ILE A 409 8.34 4.17 -28.94
N ASN A 410 8.30 5.36 -28.34
CA ASN A 410 7.15 6.24 -28.42
C ASN A 410 7.58 7.66 -28.78
N ASN A 411 7.13 8.16 -29.94
CA ASN A 411 7.52 9.48 -30.42
C ASN A 411 7.10 10.63 -29.49
N ASN A 412 6.11 10.41 -28.61
CA ASN A 412 5.65 11.41 -27.66
C ASN A 412 6.33 11.34 -26.30
N PHE A 413 7.00 10.22 -25.99
CA PHE A 413 7.65 9.97 -24.70
C PHE A 413 9.03 9.39 -24.98
N GLU A 414 10.04 10.26 -25.04
CA GLU A 414 11.41 9.88 -25.31
C GLU A 414 12.15 9.67 -23.98
N LEU A 415 12.71 8.48 -23.75
CA LEU A 415 13.41 8.19 -22.50
C LEU A 415 14.66 9.06 -22.39
N ALA A 416 14.65 10.00 -21.44
CA ALA A 416 15.73 10.97 -21.22
C ALA A 416 16.71 10.49 -20.14
N HIS A 417 16.20 9.78 -19.13
CA HIS A 417 17.02 9.25 -18.04
C HIS A 417 16.45 7.96 -17.48
N LEU A 418 17.35 7.10 -17.02
CA LEU A 418 17.04 5.85 -16.36
C LEU A 418 18.05 5.64 -15.23
N GLU A 419 17.55 5.59 -14.00
CA GLU A 419 18.36 5.30 -12.83
C GLU A 419 18.03 3.90 -12.33
N ASN A 420 18.99 2.98 -12.43
CA ASN A 420 18.79 1.59 -12.02
C ASN A 420 18.58 1.48 -10.51
N ASP A 421 17.80 0.48 -10.10
CA ASP A 421 17.80 0.06 -8.70
C ASP A 421 19.19 -0.44 -8.32
N PHE A 422 19.64 -0.13 -7.10
CA PHE A 422 20.99 -0.47 -6.65
C PHE A 422 21.31 -1.97 -6.73
N LEU A 423 20.36 -2.85 -6.40
CA LEU A 423 20.55 -4.29 -6.53
C LEU A 423 20.69 -4.70 -8.00
N VAL A 424 19.87 -4.09 -8.88
CA VAL A 424 19.93 -4.35 -10.32
C VAL A 424 21.28 -3.88 -10.89
N GLU A 425 21.77 -2.72 -10.47
CA GLU A 425 23.10 -2.20 -10.82
C GLU A 425 24.21 -3.17 -10.40
N GLN A 426 24.14 -3.73 -9.19
CA GLN A 426 25.09 -4.75 -8.72
C GLN A 426 25.04 -6.03 -9.56
N ILE A 427 23.85 -6.49 -9.95
CA ILE A 427 23.69 -7.66 -10.81
C ILE A 427 24.32 -7.40 -12.19
N HIS A 428 24.14 -6.21 -12.78
CA HIS A 428 24.77 -5.82 -14.05
C HIS A 428 26.29 -5.86 -13.96
N LEU A 429 26.87 -5.35 -12.87
CA LEU A 429 28.32 -5.36 -12.66
C LEU A 429 28.89 -6.80 -12.55
N GLN A 430 28.13 -7.71 -11.94
CA GLN A 430 28.54 -9.11 -11.76
C GLN A 430 28.28 -9.99 -13.00
N ASN A 431 27.35 -9.60 -13.87
CA ASN A 431 26.91 -10.39 -15.02
C ASN A 431 26.97 -9.55 -16.31
N PRO A 432 28.15 -9.40 -16.94
CA PRO A 432 28.31 -8.67 -18.20
C PRO A 432 27.54 -9.40 -19.32
N GLY A 433 26.33 -8.94 -19.63
CA GLY A 433 25.40 -9.61 -20.55
C GLY A 433 23.96 -9.71 -20.01
N PHE A 434 23.76 -9.43 -18.73
CA PHE A 434 22.42 -9.27 -18.17
C PHE A 434 21.83 -7.91 -18.57
N GLU A 435 20.82 -7.91 -19.44
CA GLU A 435 20.23 -6.65 -19.95
C GLU A 435 18.92 -6.25 -19.26
N LYS A 436 18.37 -7.13 -18.41
CA LYS A 436 17.08 -6.88 -17.76
C LYS A 436 17.23 -5.80 -16.70
N LYS A 437 16.21 -4.94 -16.63
CA LYS A 437 16.17 -3.77 -15.73
C LYS A 437 15.27 -3.98 -14.51
N ILE A 438 14.46 -5.04 -14.52
CA ILE A 438 13.51 -5.36 -13.46
C ILE A 438 13.85 -6.75 -12.94
N VAL A 439 13.94 -6.87 -11.62
CA VAL A 439 14.21 -8.14 -10.93
C VAL A 439 13.27 -8.27 -9.73
N TYR A 440 12.81 -9.48 -9.45
CA TYR A 440 12.11 -9.77 -8.21
C TYR A 440 13.10 -10.16 -7.10
N PHE A 441 13.15 -9.40 -6.01
CA PHE A 441 13.86 -9.74 -4.77
C PHE A 441 13.22 -9.04 -3.57
N ASN A 442 12.47 -9.81 -2.76
CA ASN A 442 11.64 -9.29 -1.67
C ASN A 442 10.70 -8.15 -2.12
N GLY A 443 10.13 -8.31 -3.31
CA GLY A 443 9.38 -7.29 -4.03
C GLY A 443 9.99 -7.00 -5.40
N LEU A 444 9.28 -6.22 -6.21
CA LEU A 444 9.79 -5.74 -7.49
C LEU A 444 10.89 -4.69 -7.26
N ARG A 445 12.02 -4.87 -7.93
CA ARG A 445 13.13 -3.91 -8.00
C ARG A 445 13.26 -3.46 -9.45
N GLY A 446 13.23 -2.15 -9.68
CA GLY A 446 13.28 -1.60 -11.03
C GLY A 446 13.74 -0.15 -11.04
N PRO A 447 14.02 0.39 -12.24
CA PRO A 447 14.57 1.73 -12.35
C PRO A 447 13.54 2.82 -12.08
N ILE A 448 14.00 4.03 -11.76
CA ILE A 448 13.24 5.24 -12.00
C ILE A 448 13.46 5.61 -13.46
N LYS A 449 12.37 5.85 -14.21
CA LYS A 449 12.44 6.25 -15.62
C LYS A 449 11.85 7.63 -15.80
N ILE A 450 12.56 8.46 -16.55
CA ILE A 450 12.15 9.83 -16.87
C ILE A 450 12.10 9.96 -18.39
N TRP A 451 10.93 10.33 -18.91
CA TRP A 451 10.70 10.62 -20.31
C TRP A 451 10.58 12.12 -20.52
N LYS A 452 11.23 12.63 -21.56
CA LYS A 452 10.92 13.94 -22.14
C LYS A 452 9.65 13.82 -22.99
N ILE A 453 8.73 14.77 -22.82
CA ILE A 453 7.44 14.78 -23.52
C ILE A 453 7.58 15.58 -24.82
N ASN A 454 7.26 14.94 -25.94
CA ASN A 454 7.28 15.53 -27.27
C ASN A 454 5.83 15.66 -27.78
N TYR A 455 5.34 16.91 -27.84
CA TYR A 455 3.98 17.20 -28.26
C TYR A 455 3.83 17.26 -29.78
N PRO A 456 2.78 16.65 -30.35
CA PRO A 456 2.50 16.77 -31.78
C PRO A 456 2.06 18.20 -32.12
N LYS A 457 2.37 18.67 -33.34
CA LYS A 457 2.13 20.07 -33.75
C LYS A 457 0.65 20.49 -33.73
N ASP A 458 -0.25 19.54 -33.85
CA ASP A 458 -1.70 19.72 -33.87
C ASP A 458 -2.35 19.57 -32.49
N ILE A 459 -1.55 19.41 -31.42
CA ILE A 459 -2.10 19.34 -30.07
C ILE A 459 -2.85 20.64 -29.73
N LYS A 460 -4.02 20.50 -29.12
CA LYS A 460 -4.83 21.63 -28.69
C LYS A 460 -4.74 21.76 -27.19
N TYR A 461 -4.48 22.99 -26.74
CA TYR A 461 -4.72 23.37 -25.36
C TYR A 461 -6.20 23.20 -25.03
N LYS A 462 -6.50 22.57 -23.90
CA LYS A 462 -7.87 22.36 -23.43
C LYS A 462 -7.96 22.75 -21.97
N GLU A 463 -8.71 23.83 -21.72
CA GLU A 463 -8.91 24.41 -20.39
C GLU A 463 -9.65 23.44 -19.44
N GLU A 464 -10.46 22.52 -19.98
CA GLU A 464 -11.16 21.48 -19.19
C GLU A 464 -10.21 20.61 -18.34
N TYR A 465 -8.93 20.52 -18.72
CA TYR A 465 -7.93 19.77 -17.96
C TYR A 465 -7.34 20.56 -16.78
N LEU A 466 -7.61 21.86 -16.67
CA LEU A 466 -7.22 22.68 -15.52
C LEU A 466 -8.33 22.81 -14.47
N GLU A 467 -9.54 22.31 -14.75
CA GLU A 467 -10.61 22.23 -13.77
C GLU A 467 -10.15 21.51 -12.51
N THR A 468 -10.51 22.04 -11.34
CA THR A 468 -10.05 21.52 -10.05
C THR A 468 -11.12 20.70 -9.33
N GLU A 469 -12.39 20.92 -9.71
CA GLU A 469 -13.53 20.23 -9.13
C GLU A 469 -13.89 18.98 -9.94
N TYR A 470 -14.32 17.95 -9.22
CA TYR A 470 -14.87 16.77 -9.88
C TYR A 470 -16.16 17.13 -10.63
N PRO A 471 -16.32 16.67 -11.88
CA PRO A 471 -17.60 16.75 -12.58
C PRO A 471 -18.70 16.06 -11.76
N GLU A 472 -19.93 16.56 -11.79
CA GLU A 472 -21.05 16.03 -10.98
C GLU A 472 -21.21 14.50 -11.07
N HIS A 473 -21.00 13.93 -12.26
CA HIS A 473 -21.11 12.49 -12.52
C HIS A 473 -19.96 11.64 -11.91
N LEU A 474 -18.92 12.28 -11.36
CA LEU A 474 -17.76 11.66 -10.71
C LEU A 474 -17.57 12.09 -9.24
N GLN A 475 -18.43 12.95 -8.69
CA GLN A 475 -18.27 13.44 -7.31
C GLN A 475 -18.48 12.35 -6.23
N PHE A 476 -18.99 11.18 -6.61
CA PHE A 476 -19.31 10.06 -5.70
C PHE A 476 -18.43 8.81 -5.90
N THR A 477 -17.39 8.90 -6.74
CA THR A 477 -16.33 7.88 -6.86
C THR A 477 -15.19 8.19 -5.92
#